data_AF-A0A3S4BZ36-F1
#
_entry.id   AF-A0A3S4BZ36-F1
#
_cell.length_a   1.000
_cell.length_b   1.000
_cell.length_c   1.000
_cell.angle_alpha   90.00
_cell.angle_beta   90.00
_cell.angle_gamma   90.00
#
_symmetry.space_group_name_H-M   'P 1'
#
loop_
_entity.id
_entity.type
_entity.pdbx_description
1 polymer ?
#
loop_
_entity_poly.entity_id
_entity_poly.type
_entity_poly.pdbx_seq_one_letter_code
_entity_poly.pdbx_strand_id
1 'polypeptide(L)'
;MSTTYRYTNLTSAMADPNSPLRQLFDRLFPNTRDVQAAYREGKPHLLVEGGTANPGTLGAAFDYATRFALDILYDAPLARAAFIDEPDTVSNIDAVITAAQIAQLIGDRTTVFRASWALGLLTEVYRIGLLSGSPLRDLIDAGRMHAQDLLESAPADALDQLSKMDAIARERLLPYLRHPLELGPTFEGSALCRRRR
;
A
#
# COMPACT_ATOMS: atom_id res chain seq x y z
N MET A 1 -1.44 -21.44 -31.56
CA MET A 1 -2.30 -21.71 -30.39
C MET A 1 -2.08 -20.60 -29.38
N SER A 2 -3.06 -19.73 -29.18
CA SER A 2 -2.97 -18.68 -28.15
C SER A 2 -3.25 -19.32 -26.80
N THR A 3 -2.20 -19.67 -26.05
CA THR A 3 -2.33 -20.12 -24.68
C THR A 3 -2.78 -18.94 -23.83
N THR A 4 -4.07 -18.90 -23.53
CA THR A 4 -4.63 -17.92 -22.59
C THR A 4 -3.93 -18.10 -21.25
N TYR A 5 -3.16 -17.10 -20.84
CA TYR A 5 -2.46 -17.12 -19.57
C TYR A 5 -3.47 -17.19 -18.42
N ARG A 6 -3.29 -18.17 -17.52
CA ARG A 6 -4.31 -18.59 -16.53
C ARG A 6 -4.56 -17.55 -15.43
N TYR A 7 -3.55 -16.76 -15.07
CA TYR A 7 -3.60 -15.89 -13.89
C TYR A 7 -4.09 -14.49 -14.26
N THR A 8 -4.90 -13.89 -13.39
CA THR A 8 -5.49 -12.55 -13.54
C THR A 8 -4.69 -11.43 -12.86
N ASN A 9 -3.69 -11.79 -12.04
CA ASN A 9 -2.74 -10.87 -11.42
C ASN A 9 -1.39 -11.58 -11.15
N LEU A 10 -0.34 -10.78 -10.97
CA LEU A 10 1.03 -11.25 -10.76
C LEU A 10 1.20 -12.04 -9.47
N THR A 11 0.58 -11.59 -8.38
CA THR A 11 0.69 -12.23 -7.07
C THR A 11 0.23 -13.68 -7.13
N SER A 12 -0.93 -13.95 -7.73
CA SER A 12 -1.45 -15.30 -7.93
C SER A 12 -0.53 -16.13 -8.84
N ALA A 13 0.06 -15.53 -9.87
CA ALA A 13 1.02 -16.21 -10.73
C ALA A 13 2.32 -16.57 -10.00
N MET A 14 2.79 -15.75 -9.07
CA MET A 14 4.01 -16.01 -8.29
C MET A 14 3.77 -17.00 -7.14
N ALA A 15 2.54 -17.08 -6.63
CA ALA A 15 2.15 -18.01 -5.58
C ALA A 15 2.08 -19.47 -6.07
N ASP A 16 1.79 -19.70 -7.36
CA ASP A 16 1.74 -21.04 -7.95
C ASP A 16 3.14 -21.50 -8.42
N PRO A 17 3.74 -22.55 -7.80
CA PRO A 17 5.04 -23.08 -8.21
C PRO A 17 5.08 -23.58 -9.67
N ASN A 18 3.93 -23.91 -10.25
CA ASN A 18 3.81 -24.40 -11.62
C ASN A 18 3.56 -23.30 -12.65
N SER A 19 3.41 -22.05 -12.21
CA SER A 19 3.30 -20.91 -13.12
C SER A 19 4.59 -20.76 -13.94
N PRO A 20 4.52 -20.58 -15.27
CA PRO A 20 5.69 -20.32 -16.09
C PRO A 20 6.50 -19.11 -15.62
N LEU A 21 5.80 -18.10 -15.08
CA LEU A 21 6.44 -16.91 -14.54
C LEU A 21 7.21 -17.22 -13.26
N ARG A 22 6.62 -17.99 -12.34
CA ARG A 22 7.30 -18.42 -11.12
C ARG A 22 8.55 -19.24 -11.42
N GLN A 23 8.46 -20.19 -12.34
CA GLN A 23 9.59 -21.02 -12.78
C GLN A 23 10.71 -20.19 -13.43
N LEU A 24 10.35 -19.16 -14.20
CA LEU A 24 11.33 -18.22 -14.74
C LEU A 24 12.08 -17.48 -13.63
N PHE A 25 11.37 -16.93 -12.65
CA PHE A 25 11.99 -16.22 -11.53
C PHE A 25 12.85 -17.14 -10.66
N ASP A 26 12.41 -18.36 -10.35
CA ASP A 26 13.20 -19.31 -9.57
C ASP A 26 14.51 -19.68 -10.28
N ARG A 27 14.52 -19.73 -11.62
CA ARG A 27 15.73 -19.95 -12.42
C ARG A 27 16.65 -18.73 -12.48
N LEU A 28 16.10 -17.52 -12.59
CA LEU A 28 16.88 -16.29 -12.65
C LEU A 28 17.46 -15.91 -11.28
N PHE A 29 16.74 -16.24 -10.19
CA PHE A 29 17.09 -15.89 -8.82
C PHE A 29 17.09 -17.13 -7.91
N PRO A 30 18.00 -18.09 -8.15
CA PRO A 30 17.99 -19.39 -7.46
C PRO A 30 18.27 -19.29 -5.96
N ASN A 31 19.01 -18.27 -5.52
CA ASN A 31 19.58 -18.19 -4.17
C ASN A 31 18.74 -17.31 -3.21
N THR A 32 17.46 -17.06 -3.51
CA THR A 32 16.60 -16.18 -2.69
C THR A 32 16.49 -16.63 -1.24
N ARG A 33 16.48 -17.96 -0.99
CA ARG A 33 16.44 -18.50 0.38
C ARG A 33 17.71 -18.21 1.17
N ASP A 34 18.87 -18.39 0.56
CA ASP A 34 20.16 -18.18 1.22
C ASP A 34 20.37 -16.69 1.52
N VAL A 35 19.96 -15.81 0.61
CA VAL A 35 19.98 -14.35 0.84
C VAL A 35 19.06 -13.98 2.01
N GLN A 36 17.85 -14.54 2.08
CA GLN A 36 16.95 -14.30 3.22
C GLN A 36 17.50 -14.85 4.54
N ALA A 37 18.14 -16.01 4.51
CA ALA A 37 18.77 -16.61 5.68
C ALA A 37 19.91 -15.72 6.19
N ALA A 38 20.84 -15.32 5.31
CA ALA A 38 21.94 -14.43 5.64
C ALA A 38 21.45 -13.08 6.21
N TYR A 39 20.38 -12.51 5.63
CA TYR A 39 19.77 -11.30 6.16
C TYR A 39 19.24 -11.50 7.59
N ARG A 40 18.55 -12.61 7.87
CA ARG A 40 18.02 -12.92 9.22
C ARG A 40 19.13 -13.20 10.23
N GLU A 41 20.17 -13.92 9.82
CA GLU A 41 21.35 -14.20 10.66
C GLU A 41 22.08 -12.93 11.07
N GLY A 42 22.07 -11.90 10.22
CA GLY A 42 22.60 -10.58 10.51
C GLY A 42 21.89 -9.82 11.64
N LYS A 43 20.78 -10.35 12.18
CA LYS A 43 19.96 -9.74 13.25
C LYS A 43 19.73 -8.24 13.02
N PRO A 44 19.14 -7.86 11.86
CA PRO A 44 18.93 -6.47 11.52
C PRO A 44 18.05 -5.82 12.58
N HIS A 45 18.47 -4.65 13.06
CA HIS A 45 17.70 -3.86 14.01
C HIS A 45 16.64 -3.06 13.25
N LEU A 46 15.42 -3.02 13.78
CA LEU A 46 14.40 -2.12 13.27
C LEU A 46 14.78 -0.69 13.67
N LEU A 47 14.64 0.25 12.75
CA LEU A 47 14.86 1.67 13.05
C LEU A 47 13.67 2.30 13.80
N VAL A 48 12.49 1.67 13.71
CA VAL A 48 11.29 2.00 14.46
C VAL A 48 10.86 0.72 15.17
N GLU A 49 10.76 0.79 16.49
CA GLU A 49 10.24 -0.33 17.30
C GLU A 49 8.80 -0.67 16.87
N GLY A 50 8.51 -1.97 16.81
CA GLY A 50 7.18 -2.44 16.47
C GLY A 50 6.16 -2.10 17.56
N GLY A 51 4.93 -1.83 17.16
CA GLY A 51 3.79 -1.65 18.06
C GLY A 51 2.69 -2.69 17.85
N THR A 52 1.46 -2.28 18.15
CA THR A 52 0.22 -3.06 17.99
C THR A 52 -0.43 -2.91 16.62
N ALA A 53 -0.06 -1.88 15.85
CA ALA A 53 -0.58 -1.67 14.50
C ALA A 53 -0.25 -2.84 13.56
N ASN A 54 -1.18 -3.16 12.64
CA ASN A 54 -0.94 -4.16 11.60
C ASN A 54 0.27 -3.73 10.72
N PRO A 55 1.36 -4.52 10.65
CA PRO A 55 2.55 -4.13 9.90
C PRO A 55 2.31 -3.96 8.39
N GLY A 56 1.39 -4.73 7.81
CA GLY A 56 1.02 -4.63 6.39
C GLY A 56 0.33 -3.31 6.08
N THR A 57 -0.66 -2.94 6.90
CA THR A 57 -1.38 -1.67 6.77
C THR A 57 -0.46 -0.49 7.07
N LEU A 58 0.38 -0.60 8.09
CA LEU A 58 1.39 0.41 8.44
C LEU A 58 2.35 0.68 7.27
N GLY A 59 2.86 -0.38 6.63
CA GLY A 59 3.71 -0.26 5.45
C GLY A 59 2.99 0.42 4.28
N ALA A 60 1.74 0.04 4.01
CA ALA A 60 0.94 0.69 2.97
C ALA A 60 0.66 2.17 3.27
N ALA A 61 0.40 2.51 4.52
CA ALA A 61 0.19 3.88 4.97
C ALA A 61 1.48 4.71 4.86
N PHE A 62 2.63 4.15 5.23
CA PHE A 62 3.92 4.80 5.05
C PHE A 62 4.24 5.07 3.57
N ASP A 63 3.92 4.12 2.68
CA ASP A 63 4.00 4.26 1.23
C ASP A 63 3.16 5.46 0.75
N TYR A 64 1.91 5.59 1.18
CA TYR A 64 1.05 6.71 0.81
C TYR A 64 1.57 8.05 1.34
N ALA A 65 1.99 8.12 2.60
CA ALA A 65 2.54 9.33 3.19
C ALA A 65 3.81 9.80 2.45
N THR A 66 4.64 8.84 2.01
CA THR A 66 5.82 9.09 1.18
C THR A 66 5.44 9.59 -0.20
N ARG A 67 4.43 9.01 -0.84
CA ARG A 67 3.95 9.47 -2.16
C ARG A 67 3.43 10.90 -2.10
N PHE A 68 2.62 11.26 -1.10
CA PHE A 68 2.19 12.65 -0.92
C PHE A 68 3.35 13.61 -0.63
N ALA A 69 4.40 13.15 0.07
CA ALA A 69 5.60 13.96 0.28
C ALA A 69 6.41 14.21 -1.00
N LEU A 70 6.35 13.29 -1.97
CA LEU A 70 7.07 13.37 -3.25
C LEU A 70 6.24 14.03 -4.36
N ASP A 71 4.92 13.84 -4.33
CA ASP A 71 3.95 14.43 -5.22
C ASP A 71 2.68 14.77 -4.44
N ILE A 72 2.50 16.07 -4.20
CA ILE A 72 1.35 16.59 -3.46
C ILE A 72 0.04 16.26 -4.17
N LEU A 73 0.04 16.09 -5.50
CA LEU A 73 -1.17 15.82 -6.29
C LEU A 73 -1.40 14.31 -6.53
N TYR A 74 -0.67 13.44 -5.85
CA TYR A 74 -0.84 12.00 -5.98
C TYR A 74 -2.31 11.58 -5.77
N ASP A 75 -2.83 10.74 -6.68
CA ASP A 75 -4.26 10.46 -6.82
C ASP A 75 -4.68 9.08 -6.30
N ALA A 76 -3.76 8.29 -5.73
CA ALA A 76 -4.03 7.05 -5.01
C ALA A 76 -4.99 6.03 -5.69
N PRO A 77 -4.77 5.65 -6.97
CA PRO A 77 -5.75 4.90 -7.76
C PRO A 77 -6.05 3.50 -7.20
N LEU A 78 -5.09 2.88 -6.52
CA LEU A 78 -5.28 1.56 -5.92
C LEU A 78 -6.27 1.56 -4.75
N ALA A 79 -6.43 2.68 -4.05
CA ALA A 79 -7.40 2.79 -2.96
C ALA A 79 -8.85 2.80 -3.49
N ARG A 80 -9.07 3.32 -4.71
CA ARG A 80 -10.39 3.31 -5.38
C ARG A 80 -10.73 1.97 -6.02
N ALA A 81 -9.72 1.17 -6.37
CA ALA A 81 -9.89 0.07 -7.32
C ALA A 81 -10.87 -1.02 -6.85
N ALA A 82 -10.99 -1.26 -5.54
CA ALA A 82 -11.96 -2.22 -4.99
C ALA A 82 -13.41 -1.70 -4.97
N PHE A 83 -13.61 -0.39 -5.10
CA PHE A 83 -14.90 0.29 -4.92
C PHE A 83 -15.36 1.02 -6.19
N ILE A 84 -14.76 0.73 -7.34
CA ILE A 84 -14.98 1.49 -8.58
C ILE A 84 -16.46 1.53 -9.02
N ASP A 85 -17.23 0.50 -8.65
CA ASP A 85 -18.65 0.38 -8.97
C ASP A 85 -19.57 0.97 -7.88
N GLU A 86 -19.00 1.67 -6.88
CA GLU A 86 -19.70 2.30 -5.75
C GLU A 86 -19.44 3.83 -5.72
N PRO A 87 -20.22 4.65 -6.45
CA PRO A 87 -19.93 6.08 -6.63
C PRO A 87 -19.82 6.88 -5.33
N ASP A 88 -20.69 6.60 -4.36
CA ASP A 88 -20.69 7.30 -3.08
C ASP A 88 -19.44 6.95 -2.25
N THR A 89 -19.03 5.68 -2.27
CA THR A 89 -17.79 5.23 -1.63
C THR A 89 -16.58 5.89 -2.28
N VAL A 90 -16.52 5.92 -3.63
CA VAL A 90 -15.45 6.59 -4.37
C VAL A 90 -15.37 8.09 -4.02
N SER A 91 -16.50 8.78 -3.92
CA SER A 91 -16.54 10.19 -3.52
C SER A 91 -15.94 10.43 -2.14
N ASN A 92 -16.21 9.53 -1.17
CA ASN A 92 -15.61 9.60 0.15
C ASN A 92 -14.10 9.31 0.13
N ILE A 93 -13.65 8.39 -0.71
CA ILE A 93 -12.20 8.14 -0.92
C ILE A 93 -11.52 9.37 -1.53
N ASP A 94 -12.14 10.03 -2.51
CA ASP A 94 -11.61 11.26 -3.12
C ASP A 94 -11.52 12.42 -2.12
N ALA A 95 -12.47 12.51 -1.18
CA ALA A 95 -12.39 13.46 -0.08
C ALA A 95 -11.21 13.17 0.86
N VAL A 96 -10.91 11.89 1.16
CA VAL A 96 -9.71 11.50 1.95
C VAL A 96 -8.42 11.86 1.21
N ILE A 97 -8.36 11.62 -0.10
CA ILE A 97 -7.21 12.01 -0.93
C ILE A 97 -7.03 13.52 -0.87
N THR A 98 -8.09 14.29 -1.14
CA THR A 98 -8.07 15.76 -1.09
C THR A 98 -7.60 16.27 0.28
N ALA A 99 -8.08 15.66 1.38
CA ALA A 99 -7.63 16.00 2.73
C ALA A 99 -6.12 15.78 2.91
N ALA A 100 -5.56 14.68 2.39
CA ALA A 100 -4.12 14.42 2.41
C ALA A 100 -3.33 15.48 1.62
N GLN A 101 -3.81 15.86 0.43
CA GLN A 101 -3.16 16.85 -0.44
C GLN A 101 -3.14 18.24 0.23
N ILE A 102 -4.27 18.68 0.77
CA ILE A 102 -4.38 19.95 1.51
C ILE A 102 -3.49 19.93 2.75
N ALA A 103 -3.58 18.85 3.55
CA ALA A 103 -2.78 18.69 4.76
C ALA A 103 -1.28 18.72 4.46
N GLN A 104 -0.85 18.06 3.39
CA GLN A 104 0.54 18.07 2.94
C GLN A 104 0.99 19.48 2.51
N LEU A 105 0.13 20.25 1.84
CA LEU A 105 0.41 21.63 1.43
C LEU A 105 0.60 22.56 2.64
N ILE A 106 -0.23 22.42 3.68
CA ILE A 106 -0.18 23.28 4.89
C ILE A 106 0.74 22.74 6.00
N GLY A 107 1.37 21.58 5.79
CA GLY A 107 2.28 20.97 6.75
C GLY A 107 1.60 20.19 7.90
N ASP A 108 0.31 19.88 7.81
CA ASP A 108 -0.40 19.04 8.78
C ASP A 108 -0.08 17.55 8.55
N ARG A 109 1.01 17.09 9.17
CA ARG A 109 1.46 15.69 9.07
C ARG A 109 0.47 14.70 9.66
N THR A 110 -0.27 15.08 10.70
CA THR A 110 -1.22 14.18 11.36
C THR A 110 -2.35 13.79 10.41
N THR A 111 -2.91 14.77 9.69
CA THR A 111 -3.95 14.49 8.69
C THR A 111 -3.41 13.70 7.50
N VAL A 112 -2.17 13.96 7.06
CA VAL A 112 -1.51 13.13 6.03
C VAL A 112 -1.41 11.68 6.49
N PHE A 113 -1.01 11.40 7.73
CA PHE A 113 -0.90 10.03 8.25
C PHE A 113 -2.26 9.34 8.41
N ARG A 114 -3.28 10.05 8.89
CA ARG A 114 -4.65 9.56 8.97
C ARG A 114 -5.20 9.16 7.61
N ALA A 115 -5.06 10.05 6.63
CA ALA A 115 -5.50 9.78 5.27
C ALA A 115 -4.71 8.62 4.66
N SER A 116 -3.40 8.58 4.88
CA SER A 116 -2.55 7.49 4.37
C SER A 116 -2.89 6.13 4.98
N TRP A 117 -3.25 6.09 6.27
CA TRP A 117 -3.77 4.89 6.93
C TRP A 117 -5.07 4.40 6.29
N ALA A 118 -6.04 5.29 6.10
CA ALA A 118 -7.30 4.98 5.43
C ALA A 118 -7.08 4.43 4.01
N LEU A 119 -6.22 5.09 3.20
CA LEU A 119 -5.88 4.63 1.85
C LEU A 119 -5.16 3.28 1.86
N GLY A 120 -4.34 3.01 2.89
CA GLY A 120 -3.73 1.70 3.14
C GLY A 120 -4.78 0.61 3.34
N LEU A 121 -5.75 0.82 4.25
CA LEU A 121 -6.86 -0.10 4.50
C LEU A 121 -7.68 -0.37 3.23
N LEU A 122 -8.02 0.68 2.48
CA LEU A 122 -8.79 0.57 1.23
C LEU A 122 -8.02 -0.25 0.17
N THR A 123 -6.71 -0.08 0.10
CA THR A 123 -5.85 -0.83 -0.83
C THR A 123 -5.74 -2.30 -0.45
N GLU A 124 -5.80 -2.65 0.82
CA GLU A 124 -5.80 -4.05 1.26
C GLU A 124 -7.03 -4.81 0.71
N VAL A 125 -8.19 -4.16 0.66
CA VAL A 125 -9.39 -4.75 0.05
C VAL A 125 -9.14 -5.14 -1.41
N TYR A 126 -8.47 -4.28 -2.17
CA TYR A 126 -8.08 -4.60 -3.54
C TYR A 126 -7.11 -5.80 -3.63
N ARG A 127 -6.17 -5.90 -2.68
CA ARG A 127 -5.10 -6.91 -2.72
C ARG A 127 -5.57 -8.31 -2.29
N ILE A 128 -6.32 -8.38 -1.20
CA ILE A 128 -6.65 -9.65 -0.53
C ILE A 128 -8.14 -9.81 -0.21
N GLY A 129 -8.97 -8.84 -0.61
CA GLY A 129 -10.39 -8.80 -0.27
C GLY A 129 -10.64 -8.25 1.14
N LEU A 130 -11.92 -8.10 1.48
CA LEU A 130 -12.34 -7.62 2.78
C LEU A 130 -12.22 -8.73 3.83
N LEU A 131 -11.25 -8.62 4.73
CA LEU A 131 -11.02 -9.59 5.81
C LEU A 131 -12.03 -9.41 6.95
N SER A 132 -12.40 -10.53 7.58
CA SER A 132 -13.21 -10.50 8.81
C SER A 132 -12.42 -9.89 9.96
N GLY A 133 -13.03 -8.96 10.70
CA GLY A 133 -12.39 -8.25 11.81
C GLY A 133 -11.37 -7.18 11.41
N SER A 134 -11.34 -6.76 10.14
CA SER A 134 -10.56 -5.59 9.75
C SER A 134 -11.29 -4.31 10.19
N PRO A 135 -10.56 -3.22 10.53
CA PRO A 135 -11.19 -1.95 10.90
C PRO A 135 -12.15 -1.42 9.83
N LEU A 136 -11.84 -1.69 8.55
CA LEU A 136 -12.68 -1.28 7.44
C LEU A 136 -13.98 -2.10 7.36
N ARG A 137 -13.95 -3.39 7.74
CA ARG A 137 -15.16 -4.20 7.84
C ARG A 137 -16.12 -3.63 8.88
N ASP A 138 -15.60 -3.26 10.04
CA ASP A 138 -16.41 -2.68 11.12
C ASP A 138 -17.06 -1.35 10.69
N LEU A 139 -16.34 -0.52 9.91
CA LEU A 139 -16.89 0.70 9.33
C LEU A 139 -17.99 0.41 8.31
N ILE A 140 -17.79 -0.55 7.41
CA ILE A 140 -18.80 -0.95 6.41
C ILE A 140 -20.06 -1.49 7.10
N ASP A 141 -19.90 -2.41 8.04
CA ASP A 141 -21.00 -3.04 8.76
C ASP A 141 -21.80 -2.01 9.60
N ALA A 142 -21.13 -0.94 10.06
CA ALA A 142 -21.76 0.19 10.75
C ALA A 142 -22.36 1.27 9.82
N GLY A 143 -22.20 1.15 8.50
CA GLY A 143 -22.63 2.19 7.54
C GLY A 143 -21.83 3.49 7.63
N ARG A 144 -20.59 3.42 8.11
CA ARG A 144 -19.69 4.56 8.41
C ARG A 144 -18.55 4.69 7.39
N MET A 145 -18.87 4.53 6.11
CA MET A 145 -17.90 4.69 5.02
C MET A 145 -17.77 6.15 4.56
N HIS A 146 -17.82 7.10 5.50
CA HIS A 146 -17.62 8.52 5.20
C HIS A 146 -16.15 8.93 5.36
N ALA A 147 -15.74 9.98 4.65
CA ALA A 147 -14.36 10.47 4.68
C ALA A 147 -13.87 10.76 6.11
N GLN A 148 -14.71 11.33 6.97
CA GLN A 148 -14.37 11.61 8.36
C GLN A 148 -14.11 10.33 9.16
N ASP A 149 -14.97 9.32 9.02
CA ASP A 149 -14.82 8.03 9.70
C ASP A 149 -13.53 7.31 9.26
N LEU A 150 -13.21 7.38 7.97
CA LEU A 150 -11.98 6.85 7.41
C LEU A 150 -10.75 7.55 8.01
N LEU A 151 -10.75 8.88 8.12
CA LEU A 151 -9.66 9.65 8.75
C LEU A 151 -9.53 9.37 10.25
N GLU A 152 -10.62 9.05 10.92
CA GLU A 152 -10.65 8.72 12.34
C GLU A 152 -10.23 7.26 12.64
N SER A 153 -10.23 6.39 11.63
CA SER A 153 -9.92 4.96 11.76
C SER A 153 -8.48 4.64 12.19
N ALA A 154 -7.56 5.59 12.08
CA ALA A 154 -6.14 5.39 12.38
C ALA A 154 -5.90 5.23 13.90
N PRO A 155 -5.38 4.07 14.37
CA PRO A 155 -5.02 3.89 15.76
C PRO A 155 -3.90 4.86 16.17
N ALA A 156 -3.91 5.34 17.42
CA ALA A 156 -2.88 6.25 17.93
C ALA A 156 -1.46 5.68 17.81
N ASP A 157 -1.31 4.38 18.08
CA ASP A 157 -0.04 3.65 17.93
C ASP A 157 0.45 3.59 16.47
N ALA A 158 -0.47 3.47 15.50
CA ALA A 158 -0.11 3.54 14.09
C ALA A 158 0.39 4.94 13.69
N LEU A 159 -0.25 6.00 14.20
CA LEU A 159 0.16 7.38 13.94
C LEU A 159 1.55 7.69 14.53
N ASP A 160 1.84 7.20 15.73
CA ASP A 160 3.16 7.33 16.36
C ASP A 160 4.24 6.61 15.54
N GLN A 161 3.97 5.37 15.13
CA GLN A 161 4.90 4.62 14.27
C GLN A 161 5.11 5.30 12.91
N LEU A 162 4.05 5.80 12.26
CA LEU A 162 4.15 6.54 10.99
C LEU A 162 4.97 7.81 11.14
N SER A 163 4.81 8.55 12.24
CA SER A 163 5.59 9.75 12.53
C SER A 163 7.09 9.43 12.64
N LYS A 164 7.45 8.36 13.34
CA LYS A 164 8.85 7.91 13.46
C LYS A 164 9.42 7.44 12.13
N MET A 165 8.66 6.65 11.37
CA MET A 165 9.08 6.18 10.04
C MET A 165 9.29 7.34 9.07
N ASP A 166 8.39 8.32 9.06
CA ASP A 166 8.52 9.51 8.23
C ASP A 166 9.73 10.36 8.60
N ALA A 167 10.00 10.57 9.89
CA ALA A 167 11.18 11.31 10.34
C ALA A 167 12.47 10.67 9.79
N ILE A 168 12.58 9.35 9.90
CA ILE A 168 13.71 8.58 9.36
C ILE A 168 13.75 8.68 7.83
N ALA A 169 12.62 8.58 7.14
CA ALA A 169 12.56 8.67 5.69
C ALA A 169 13.02 10.04 5.18
N ARG A 170 12.57 11.13 5.84
CA ARG A 170 12.98 12.49 5.51
C ARG A 170 14.47 12.73 5.70
N GLU A 171 15.06 12.11 6.73
CA GLU A 171 16.49 12.21 7.01
C GLU A 171 17.32 11.35 6.05
N ARG A 172 16.88 10.10 5.78
CA ARG A 172 17.76 9.05 5.21
C ARG A 172 17.35 8.52 3.85
N LEU A 173 16.11 8.73 3.43
CA LEU A 173 15.59 8.20 2.17
C LEU A 173 15.34 9.32 1.15
N LEU A 174 14.46 10.27 1.49
CA LEU A 174 13.99 11.30 0.56
C LEU A 174 15.12 12.14 -0.07
N PRO A 175 16.19 12.54 0.65
CA PRO A 175 17.28 13.33 0.07
C PRO A 175 18.04 12.64 -1.06
N TYR A 176 17.93 11.31 -1.18
CA TYR A 176 18.63 10.52 -2.18
C TYR A 176 17.76 10.16 -3.40
N LEU A 177 16.47 10.50 -3.37
CA LEU A 177 15.56 10.27 -4.50
C LEU A 177 15.80 11.32 -5.59
N ARG A 178 15.84 10.88 -6.85
CA ARG A 178 16.13 11.73 -8.01
C ARG A 178 14.98 11.67 -9.01
N HIS A 179 14.63 12.81 -9.59
CA HIS A 179 13.63 12.90 -10.63
C HIS A 179 14.16 12.45 -12.01
N PRO A 180 13.28 11.97 -12.91
CA PRO A 180 11.84 11.76 -12.72
C PRO A 180 11.54 10.58 -11.78
N LEU A 181 10.49 10.74 -10.97
CA LEU A 181 10.01 9.69 -10.07
C LEU A 181 8.75 9.07 -10.67
N GLU A 182 8.72 7.74 -10.77
CA GLU A 182 7.49 7.00 -11.03
C GLU A 182 6.93 6.48 -9.71
N LEU A 183 5.79 7.05 -9.28
CA LEU A 183 5.16 6.70 -8.02
C LEU A 183 4.10 5.62 -8.21
N GLY A 184 4.26 4.50 -7.51
CA GLY A 184 3.36 3.35 -7.65
C GLY A 184 3.46 2.65 -9.02
N PRO A 185 4.68 2.40 -9.56
CA PRO A 185 4.81 1.76 -10.85
C PRO A 185 4.18 0.37 -10.79
N THR A 186 3.34 0.07 -11.79
CA THR A 186 2.88 -1.30 -11.98
C THR A 186 4.01 -2.06 -12.63
N PHE A 187 4.53 -3.11 -11.99
CA PHE A 187 5.51 -4.00 -12.62
C PHE A 187 5.00 -4.44 -13.98
N GLU A 188 5.75 -4.20 -15.06
CA GLU A 188 5.30 -4.45 -16.44
C GLU A 188 4.81 -5.88 -16.65
N GLY A 189 5.41 -6.86 -15.98
CA GLY A 189 4.96 -8.26 -16.01
C GLY A 189 3.54 -8.48 -15.48
N SER A 190 2.97 -7.52 -14.75
CA SER A 190 1.55 -7.52 -14.35
C SER A 190 0.62 -7.40 -15.56
N ALA A 191 1.04 -6.73 -16.64
CA ALA A 191 0.28 -6.65 -17.88
C ALA A 191 0.11 -8.02 -18.55
N LEU A 192 1.09 -8.92 -18.37
CA LEU A 192 1.04 -10.31 -18.85
C LEU A 192 -0.03 -11.14 -18.13
N CYS A 193 -0.48 -10.67 -16.96
CA CYS A 193 -1.49 -11.33 -16.14
C CYS A 193 -2.89 -10.70 -16.28
N ARG A 194 -3.07 -9.59 -17.03
CA ARG A 194 -4.40 -8.97 -17.17
C ARG A 194 -5.26 -9.77 -18.14
N ARG A 195 -6.48 -10.14 -17.71
CA ARG A 195 -7.53 -10.55 -18.65
C ARG A 195 -7.80 -9.36 -19.58
N ARG A 196 -7.65 -9.57 -20.90
CA ARG A 196 -8.25 -8.67 -21.89
C ARG A 196 -9.76 -8.72 -21.66
N ARG A 197 -10.33 -7.63 -21.17
CA ARG A 197 -11.78 -7.40 -21.26
C ARG A 197 -12.11 -7.00 -22.69
#